data_AF-E7RFU2-F1
#
_entry.id   AF-E7RFU2-F1
#
_cell.length_a   1.000
_cell.length_b   1.000
_cell.length_c   1.000
_cell.angle_alpha   90.00
_cell.angle_beta   90.00
_cell.angle_gamma   90.00
#
_symmetry.space_group_name_H-M   'P 1'
#
loop_
_entity.id
_entity.type
_entity.pdbx_description
1 polymer ?
#
loop_
_entity_poly.entity_id
_entity_poly.type
_entity_poly.pdbx_seq_one_letter_code
_entity_poly.pdbx_strand_id
1 'polypeptide(L)' 'MEWNWNKTSIDLPYSYKNLKTLLDAVCKKENQFSQVDFCMWCDNLTMAWEDEDLDDHDELARVIARDIECQWDFH' A
#
# COMPACT_ATOMS: atom_id res chain seq x y z
N MET A 1 -14.72 -12.84 -4.88
CA MET A 1 -14.99 -11.83 -5.93
C MET A 1 -13.76 -11.72 -6.80
N GLU A 2 -13.88 -11.53 -8.11
CA GLU A 2 -12.77 -11.01 -8.91
C GLU A 2 -12.69 -9.51 -8.62
N TRP A 3 -11.82 -9.12 -7.69
CA TRP A 3 -11.58 -7.72 -7.38
C TRP A 3 -10.85 -7.04 -8.54
N ASN A 4 -11.32 -5.87 -8.95
CA ASN A 4 -10.69 -5.08 -10.00
C ASN A 4 -9.47 -4.35 -9.42
N TRP A 5 -8.35 -5.06 -9.34
CA TRP A 5 -7.10 -4.52 -8.82
C TRP A 5 -6.64 -3.29 -9.61
N ASN A 6 -6.19 -2.27 -8.89
CA ASN A 6 -5.54 -1.13 -9.53
C ASN A 6 -4.25 -1.57 -10.23
N LYS A 7 -3.97 -0.93 -11.37
CA LYS A 7 -2.71 -1.12 -12.08
C LYS A 7 -1.62 -0.31 -11.41
N THR A 8 -0.68 -0.99 -10.77
CA THR A 8 0.53 -0.38 -10.20
C THR A 8 1.76 -1.03 -10.82
N SER A 9 2.84 -0.26 -10.95
CA SER A 9 4.16 -0.74 -11.36
C SER A 9 4.93 -1.45 -10.24
N ILE A 10 4.40 -1.44 -9.01
CA ILE A 10 5.01 -2.06 -7.83
C ILE A 10 4.63 -3.54 -7.77
N ASP A 11 5.58 -4.41 -8.16
CA ASP A 11 5.45 -5.86 -8.08
C ASP A 11 6.05 -6.38 -6.76
N LEU A 12 5.39 -6.06 -5.65
CA LEU A 12 5.75 -6.54 -4.31
C LEU A 12 4.54 -7.17 -3.62
N PRO A 13 4.71 -8.33 -2.94
CA PRO A 13 3.65 -8.91 -2.11
C PRO A 13 3.19 -7.96 -1.00
N TYR A 14 1.91 -8.00 -0.67
CA TYR A 14 1.35 -7.23 0.45
C TYR A 14 1.87 -7.79 1.77
N SER A 15 2.58 -6.97 2.53
CA SER A 15 3.09 -7.28 3.86
C SER A 15 3.56 -6.01 4.57
N TYR A 16 3.53 -6.02 5.91
CA TYR A 16 4.14 -4.96 6.72
C TYR A 16 5.58 -4.63 6.29
N LYS A 17 6.39 -5.65 6.00
CA LYS A 17 7.80 -5.49 5.64
C LYS A 17 7.98 -4.74 4.31
N ASN A 18 7.16 -5.04 3.31
CA ASN A 18 7.25 -4.40 2.00
C ASN A 18 6.71 -2.96 2.05
N LEU A 19 5.61 -2.71 2.75
CA LEU A 19 5.13 -1.34 2.99
C LEU A 19 6.20 -0.50 3.70
N LYS A 20 6.83 -1.03 4.75
CA LYS A 20 7.93 -0.36 5.45
C LYS A 20 9.10 -0.05 4.51
N THR A 21 9.46 -0.99 3.64
CA THR A 21 10.57 -0.79 2.68
C THR A 21 10.25 0.32 1.68
N LEU A 22 9.02 0.37 1.17
CA LEU A 22 8.55 1.43 0.28
C LEU A 22 8.56 2.80 0.99
N LEU A 23 8.05 2.88 2.23
CA LEU A 23 8.07 4.09 3.04
C LEU A 23 9.49 4.57 3.35
N ASP A 24 10.40 3.65 3.68
CA ASP A 24 11.80 3.97 3.93
C ASP A 24 12.45 4.57 2.67
N ALA A 25 12.14 4.04 1.48
CA ALA A 25 12.63 4.59 0.21
C ALA A 25 12.07 6.00 -0.05
N VAL A 26 10.80 6.26 0.26
CA VAL A 26 10.20 7.60 0.18
C VAL A 26 10.91 8.57 1.12
N CYS A 27 11.08 8.20 2.40
CA CYS A 27 11.76 9.03 3.40
C CYS A 27 13.20 9.36 3.02
N LYS A 28 13.91 8.41 2.41
CA LYS A 28 15.30 8.59 1.94
C LYS A 28 15.41 9.31 0.59
N LYS A 29 14.29 9.63 -0.07
CA LYS A 29 14.25 10.18 -1.43
C LYS A 29 14.90 9.26 -2.48
N GLU A 30 14.81 7.96 -2.24
CA GLU A 30 15.31 6.88 -3.11
C GLU A 30 14.16 6.16 -3.83
N ASN A 31 12.92 6.57 -3.59
CA ASN A 31 11.74 5.99 -4.20
C ASN A 31 11.76 6.18 -5.73
N GLN A 32 11.58 5.08 -6.46
CA GLN A 32 11.55 5.04 -7.93
C GLN A 32 10.14 5.03 -8.50
N PHE A 33 9.12 4.84 -7.65
CA PHE A 33 7.73 4.77 -8.06
C PHE A 33 7.05 6.14 -7.98
N SER A 34 6.07 6.37 -8.86
CA SER A 34 5.25 7.58 -8.75
C SER A 34 4.41 7.54 -7.46
N GLN A 35 3.98 8.71 -6.99
CA GLN A 35 3.01 8.77 -5.88
C GLN A 35 1.74 7.99 -6.22
N VAL A 36 1.32 8.05 -7.49
CA VAL A 36 0.14 7.32 -8.00
C VAL A 36 0.32 5.81 -7.87
N ASP A 37 1.45 5.28 -8.34
CA ASP A 37 1.76 3.84 -8.22
C ASP A 37 1.74 3.39 -6.76
N PHE A 38 2.25 4.22 -5.86
CA PHE A 38 2.33 3.90 -4.43
C PHE A 38 0.95 3.95 -3.76
N CYS A 39 0.13 4.97 -4.04
CA CYS A 39 -1.26 5.03 -3.57
C CYS A 39 -2.08 3.85 -4.11
N MET A 40 -1.95 3.49 -5.39
CA MET A 40 -2.63 2.34 -5.98
C MET A 40 -2.20 1.00 -5.36
N TRP A 41 -0.91 0.86 -5.03
CA TRP A 41 -0.43 -0.34 -4.32
C TRP A 41 -0.98 -0.40 -2.88
N CYS A 42 -1.10 0.74 -2.19
CA CYS A 42 -1.72 0.80 -0.87
C CYS A 42 -3.20 0.43 -0.91
N ASP A 43 -3.96 0.92 -1.90
CA ASP A 43 -5.36 0.55 -2.13
C ASP A 43 -5.53 -0.96 -2.38
N ASN A 44 -4.65 -1.54 -3.21
CA ASN A 44 -4.69 -2.98 -3.39
C ASN A 44 -4.33 -3.75 -2.09
N LEU A 45 -3.42 -3.24 -1.27
CA LEU A 45 -3.08 -3.87 0.02
C LEU A 45 -4.26 -3.84 0.99
N THR A 46 -4.94 -2.69 1.13
CA THR A 46 -6.09 -2.55 2.03
C THR A 46 -7.24 -3.44 1.60
N MET A 47 -7.52 -3.50 0.29
CA MET A 47 -8.52 -4.39 -0.29
C MET A 47 -8.16 -5.88 -0.14
N ALA A 48 -6.88 -6.24 -0.30
CA ALA A 48 -6.42 -7.63 -0.13
C ALA A 48 -6.59 -8.14 1.31
N TRP A 49 -6.65 -7.24 2.28
CA TRP A 49 -6.71 -7.56 3.71
C TRP A 49 -8.04 -7.17 4.37
N GLU A 50 -9.05 -6.77 3.60
CA GLU A 50 -10.34 -6.30 4.14
C GLU A 50 -11.03 -7.35 5.02
N ASP A 51 -10.95 -8.62 4.64
CA ASP A 51 -11.62 -9.76 5.29
C ASP A 51 -10.65 -10.73 5.99
N GLU A 52 -9.37 -10.38 6.14
CA GLU A 52 -8.34 -11.26 6.70
C GLU A 52 -8.14 -11.05 8.21
N ASP A 53 -7.86 -12.13 8.95
CA ASP A 53 -7.45 -12.06 10.36
C ASP A 53 -5.95 -11.73 10.44
N LEU A 54 -5.64 -10.43 10.52
CA LEU A 54 -4.28 -9.92 10.58
C LEU A 54 -3.68 -9.96 11.98
N ASP A 55 -2.34 -10.06 12.05
CA ASP A 55 -1.62 -9.77 13.28
C ASP A 55 -1.50 -8.25 13.53
N ASP A 56 -1.01 -7.86 14.71
CA ASP A 56 -0.88 -6.45 15.09
C ASP A 56 0.00 -5.63 14.13
N HIS A 57 0.99 -6.25 13.49
CA HIS A 57 1.90 -5.57 12.56
C HIS A 57 1.25 -5.35 11.20
N ASP A 58 0.57 -6.36 10.67
CA ASP A 58 -0.13 -6.25 9.41
C ASP A 58 -1.38 -5.37 9.54
N GLU A 59 -2.09 -5.38 10.68
CA GLU A 59 -3.19 -4.44 10.95
C GLU A 59 -2.69 -2.99 10.98
N LEU A 60 -1.54 -2.73 11.62
CA LEU A 60 -0.91 -1.42 11.59
C LEU A 60 -0.53 -1.00 10.17
N ALA A 61 0.02 -1.92 9.37
CA ALA A 61 0.35 -1.65 7.97
C ALA A 61 -0.90 -1.34 7.15
N ARG A 62 -2.01 -2.05 7.38
CA ARG A 62 -3.30 -1.81 6.73
C ARG A 62 -3.82 -0.41 7.01
N VAL A 63 -3.79 0.02 8.27
CA VAL A 63 -4.23 1.37 8.68
C VAL A 63 -3.38 2.45 8.00
N ILE A 64 -2.06 2.27 7.98
CA ILE A 64 -1.14 3.22 7.31
C ILE A 64 -1.40 3.28 5.81
N ALA A 65 -1.57 2.13 5.15
CA ALA A 65 -1.88 2.08 3.72
C ALA A 65 -3.19 2.80 3.40
N ARG A 66 -4.23 2.62 4.23
CA ARG A 66 -5.50 3.32 4.09
C ARG A 66 -5.35 4.84 4.21
N ASP A 67 -4.54 5.32 5.15
CA ASP A 67 -4.29 6.76 5.27
C ASP A 67 -3.57 7.33 4.02
N ILE A 68 -2.70 6.53 3.39
CA ILE A 68 -1.96 6.91 2.18
C ILE A 68 -2.85 6.89 0.94
N GLU A 69 -3.71 5.88 0.78
CA GLU A 69 -4.60 5.80 -0.38
C GLU A 69 -5.61 6.96 -0.39
N CYS A 70 -6.09 7.41 0.77
CA CYS A 70 -6.97 8.58 0.88
C CYS A 70 -6.29 9.90 0.44
N GLN A 71 -4.95 9.94 0.33
CA GLN A 71 -4.25 11.12 -0.22
C GLN A 71 -4.42 11.26 -1.73
N TRP A 72 -4.85 10.19 -2.42
CA TRP A 72 -5.18 10.21 -3.84
C TRP A 72 -6.34 11.15 -4.17
N ASP A 73 -7.35 11.22 -3.30
CA ASP A 73 -8.58 11.99 -3.53
C ASP A 73 -8.39 13.52 -3.54
N PHE A 74 -7.19 14.01 -3.24
CA PHE A 74 -6.86 15.44 -3.21
C PHE A 74 -6.23 15.99 -4.51
N HIS A 75 -6.19 15.21 -5.60
CA HIS A 75 -5.64 15.62 -6.90
C HIS A 75 -6.70 15.90 -7.97
#